data_AF-A0A9Q8T9V9-F1
#
_entry.id   AF-A0A9Q8T9V9-F1
#
_cell.length_a   1.000
_cell.length_b   1.000
_cell.length_c   1.000
_cell.angle_alpha   90.00
_cell.angle_beta   90.00
_cell.angle_gamma   90.00
#
_symmetry.space_group_name_H-M   'P 1'
#
loop_
_entity.id
_entity.type
_entity.pdbx_description
1 polymer ?
#
loop_
_entity_poly.entity_id
_entity_poly.type
_entity_poly.pdbx_seq_one_letter_code
_entity_poly.pdbx_strand_id
1 'polypeptide(L)'
;MGIVYSLGKPAVIQSQTPSFELGEFCRSESTMSIIETTSVNPWITPYVRTKMRSFSSIAVLPLAARIVAAGKYDAWKFGNMFTLGSDSSVITKATYTLVPPSIPCGTVISNKDGQPWMSIWVGISQSVSDQGSNLFQPLLNWAPDNSAAGCPASNTEWCVAASTFTGSTQVAQPYIAIPSKSDVDFELVYDASKGVTQKVWINGAMVSQQTDVDGNGKAPTYIYSSNECYQGACGTLPAYSWSNLTVVLAKADKTFGDSLQLTGATSSGIKTTDDGKTWHVDAIKINQDFFYTDGSNKQC
;
A
#
# COMPACT_ATOMS: atom_id res chain seq x y z
N MET A 1 43.09 54.70 -15.94
CA MET A 1 42.07 54.71 -14.89
C MET A 1 41.44 53.32 -14.85
N GLY A 2 41.88 52.49 -13.92
CA GLY A 2 41.41 51.10 -13.76
C GLY A 2 40.17 51.05 -12.87
N ILE A 3 39.20 50.24 -13.25
CA ILE A 3 38.02 49.94 -12.45
C ILE A 3 38.16 48.50 -11.94
N VAL A 4 38.17 48.38 -10.62
CA VAL A 4 38.24 47.15 -9.85
C VAL A 4 36.83 46.57 -9.72
N TYR A 5 36.64 45.30 -10.06
CA TYR A 5 35.45 44.53 -9.67
C TYR A 5 35.78 43.73 -8.40
N SER A 6 34.99 43.96 -7.34
CA SER A 6 35.04 43.23 -6.08
C SER A 6 34.18 41.97 -6.16
N LEU A 7 34.76 40.82 -5.82
CA LEU A 7 34.10 39.51 -5.71
C LEU A 7 33.39 39.39 -4.36
N GLY A 8 32.05 39.30 -4.38
CA GLY A 8 31.23 38.95 -3.22
C GLY A 8 31.10 37.43 -3.08
N LYS A 9 31.40 36.90 -1.88
CA LYS A 9 31.23 35.49 -1.49
C LYS A 9 29.75 35.08 -1.43
N PRO A 10 29.39 33.80 -1.70
CA PRO A 10 28.04 33.31 -1.50
C PRO A 10 27.73 33.09 -0.01
N ALA A 11 26.54 33.54 0.41
CA ALA A 11 25.98 33.32 1.74
C ALA A 11 25.43 31.90 1.86
N VAL A 12 25.77 31.24 2.97
CA VAL A 12 25.20 29.96 3.42
C VAL A 12 23.87 30.27 4.10
N ILE A 13 22.76 29.73 3.58
CA ILE A 13 21.46 29.75 4.25
C ILE A 13 21.21 28.34 4.79
N GLN A 14 21.25 28.20 6.12
CA GLN A 14 20.80 27.01 6.85
C GLN A 14 19.27 26.93 6.75
N SER A 15 18.73 25.87 6.14
CA SER A 15 17.31 25.57 6.23
C SER A 15 17.01 24.88 7.57
N GLN A 16 16.29 25.58 8.44
CA GLN A 16 15.68 25.01 9.63
C GLN A 16 14.50 24.13 9.20
N THR A 17 14.57 22.84 9.50
CA THR A 17 13.43 21.92 9.47
C THR A 17 12.59 22.09 10.74
N PRO A 18 11.27 22.30 10.66
CA PRO A 18 10.43 22.23 11.84
C PRO A 18 10.18 20.76 12.20
N SER A 19 10.65 20.37 13.38
CA SER A 19 10.21 19.17 14.09
C SER A 19 8.78 19.37 14.57
N PHE A 20 7.83 18.57 14.08
CA PHE A 20 6.49 18.49 14.65
C PHE A 20 6.53 17.59 15.90
N GLU A 21 6.53 18.21 17.08
CA GLU A 21 6.16 17.54 18.33
C GLU A 21 4.64 17.38 18.37
N LEU A 22 4.18 16.13 18.42
CA LEU A 22 2.78 15.82 18.73
C LEU A 22 2.60 15.89 20.26
N GLY A 23 1.84 16.90 20.69
CA GLY A 23 1.50 17.13 22.08
C GLY A 23 0.74 15.98 22.73
N GLU A 24 1.06 15.76 24.01
CA GLU A 24 0.31 14.98 24.97
C GLU A 24 -1.16 15.42 25.01
N PHE A 25 -2.12 14.47 24.98
CA PHE A 25 -3.32 14.55 25.82
C PHE A 25 -4.02 13.17 25.93
N CYS A 26 -4.58 12.93 27.12
CA CYS A 26 -5.42 11.81 27.56
C CYS A 26 -4.73 10.49 27.97
N ARG A 27 -4.20 10.51 29.20
CA ARG A 27 -4.24 9.35 30.12
C ARG A 27 -5.72 9.01 30.41
N SER A 28 -6.11 7.76 30.21
CA SER A 28 -7.17 7.14 31.02
C SER A 28 -6.65 5.80 31.52
N GLU A 29 -6.38 5.76 32.82
CA GLU A 29 -6.11 4.53 33.56
C GLU A 29 -7.33 3.61 33.51
N SER A 30 -7.11 2.34 33.24
CA SER A 30 -8.07 1.29 33.57
C SER A 30 -7.28 0.10 34.11
N THR A 31 -7.23 0.05 35.43
CA THR A 31 -6.75 -1.06 36.24
C THR A 31 -7.68 -2.26 36.02
N MET A 32 -7.14 -3.36 35.52
CA MET A 32 -7.84 -4.65 35.47
C MET A 32 -7.32 -5.52 36.60
N SER A 33 -8.16 -5.79 37.60
CA SER A 33 -7.81 -6.59 38.77
C SER A 33 -7.83 -8.09 38.46
N ILE A 34 -6.99 -8.78 39.22
CA ILE A 34 -6.67 -10.20 39.14
C ILE A 34 -7.84 -11.08 39.64
N ILE A 35 -7.86 -12.27 39.07
CA ILE A 35 -8.66 -13.47 39.34
C ILE A 35 -8.64 -13.88 40.82
N GLU A 36 -9.78 -14.31 41.36
CA GLU A 36 -9.79 -15.30 42.43
C GLU A 36 -10.97 -16.28 42.29
N THR A 37 -10.61 -17.56 42.20
CA THR A 37 -11.46 -18.74 42.20
C THR A 37 -11.82 -19.14 43.62
N THR A 38 -13.08 -19.51 43.90
CA THR A 38 -13.37 -20.50 44.94
C THR A 38 -14.57 -21.36 44.60
N SER A 39 -14.44 -22.61 45.01
CA SER A 39 -15.26 -23.80 44.78
C SER A 39 -16.45 -23.88 45.74
N VAL A 40 -17.52 -24.55 45.31
CA VAL A 40 -18.30 -25.47 46.18
C VAL A 40 -19.16 -26.43 45.34
N ASN A 41 -18.87 -27.72 45.46
CA ASN A 41 -19.83 -28.84 45.34
C ASN A 41 -20.31 -29.13 46.79
N PRO A 42 -21.46 -29.81 47.08
CA PRO A 42 -21.61 -31.24 46.71
C PRO A 42 -23.02 -31.94 46.75
N TRP A 43 -23.03 -33.22 46.27
CA TRP A 43 -23.96 -34.38 46.51
C TRP A 43 -25.40 -34.30 45.89
N ILE A 44 -26.06 -35.34 45.32
CA ILE A 44 -26.18 -36.81 45.56
C ILE A 44 -26.58 -37.55 44.24
N THR A 45 -26.21 -38.84 44.14
CA THR A 45 -26.34 -39.89 43.08
C THR A 45 -27.77 -40.51 42.91
N PRO A 46 -27.99 -41.65 42.21
CA PRO A 46 -27.73 -42.06 40.80
C PRO A 46 -29.02 -42.63 40.11
N TYR A 47 -29.05 -42.93 38.79
CA TYR A 47 -29.72 -44.13 38.22
C TYR A 47 -29.47 -44.34 36.70
N VAL A 48 -28.84 -45.48 36.38
CA VAL A 48 -29.05 -46.44 35.25
C VAL A 48 -29.41 -45.94 33.82
N ARG A 49 -28.40 -46.00 32.95
CA ARG A 49 -28.31 -46.77 31.68
C ARG A 49 -29.51 -46.72 30.70
N THR A 50 -29.41 -45.92 29.64
CA THR A 50 -29.84 -46.33 28.28
C THR A 50 -28.95 -45.72 27.20
N LYS A 51 -28.44 -46.59 26.33
CA LYS A 51 -27.65 -46.30 25.14
C LYS A 51 -28.57 -45.67 24.09
N MET A 52 -28.36 -44.42 23.70
CA MET A 52 -28.98 -43.85 22.51
C MET A 52 -27.86 -43.28 21.63
N ARG A 53 -27.70 -43.89 20.46
CA ARG A 53 -26.81 -43.43 19.39
C ARG A 53 -27.42 -42.13 18.85
N SER A 54 -26.84 -41.00 19.23
CA SER A 54 -27.12 -39.71 18.61
C SER A 54 -26.03 -39.42 17.60
N PHE A 55 -26.39 -39.31 16.34
CA PHE A 55 -25.52 -38.79 15.29
C PHE A 55 -25.37 -37.28 15.53
N SER A 56 -24.29 -36.89 16.22
CA SER A 56 -23.91 -35.48 16.31
C SER A 56 -23.27 -35.06 14.99
N SER A 57 -24.07 -34.42 14.13
CA SER A 57 -23.58 -33.63 13.01
C SER A 57 -22.64 -32.55 13.55
N ILE A 58 -21.34 -32.67 13.24
CA ILE A 58 -20.37 -31.61 13.47
C ILE A 58 -20.72 -30.49 12.48
N ALA A 59 -21.45 -29.48 12.93
CA ALA A 59 -21.55 -28.22 12.23
C ALA A 59 -20.18 -27.54 12.30
N VAL A 60 -19.42 -27.61 11.21
CA VAL A 60 -18.22 -26.80 11.02
C VAL A 60 -18.68 -25.36 10.84
N LEU A 61 -18.62 -24.56 11.90
CA LEU A 61 -18.69 -23.10 11.81
C LEU A 61 -17.42 -22.62 11.10
N PRO A 62 -17.49 -21.97 9.93
CA PRO A 62 -16.33 -21.28 9.40
C PRO A 62 -16.07 -20.10 10.34
N LEU A 63 -14.91 -20.10 11.00
CA LEU A 63 -14.43 -18.99 11.81
C LEU A 63 -14.04 -17.85 10.84
N ALA A 64 -15.04 -17.11 10.37
CA ALA A 64 -14.84 -15.79 9.82
C ALA A 64 -14.52 -14.85 10.99
N ALA A 65 -13.23 -14.64 11.24
CA ALA A 65 -12.75 -13.63 12.17
C ALA A 65 -11.73 -12.74 11.45
N ARG A 66 -12.22 -11.82 10.63
CA ARG A 66 -11.50 -10.56 10.36
C ARG A 66 -11.72 -9.66 11.57
N ILE A 67 -10.91 -9.84 12.62
CA ILE A 67 -10.70 -8.79 13.60
C ILE A 67 -9.54 -7.96 13.06
N VAL A 68 -9.86 -7.00 12.19
CA VAL A 68 -8.94 -5.89 11.91
C VAL A 68 -9.03 -4.98 13.13
N ALA A 69 -7.91 -4.67 13.76
CA ALA A 69 -7.86 -3.67 14.84
C ALA A 69 -8.44 -2.35 14.30
N ALA A 70 -9.66 -2.02 14.73
CA ALA A 70 -10.34 -0.78 14.38
C ALA A 70 -9.60 0.41 15.00
N GLY A 71 -9.35 1.47 14.21
CA GLY A 71 -8.89 2.75 14.73
C GLY A 71 -7.69 3.40 14.04
N LYS A 72 -6.82 2.67 13.32
CA LYS A 72 -5.63 3.28 12.67
C LYS A 72 -5.82 3.68 11.20
N TYR A 73 -6.81 3.11 10.51
CA TYR A 73 -7.03 3.33 9.08
C TYR A 73 -8.47 3.73 8.73
N ASP A 74 -9.29 4.10 9.72
CA ASP A 74 -10.71 4.38 9.52
C ASP A 74 -10.96 5.57 8.58
N ALA A 75 -9.96 6.46 8.46
CA ALA A 75 -9.97 7.59 7.53
C ALA A 75 -9.65 7.18 6.08
N TRP A 76 -9.07 6.00 5.83
CA TRP A 76 -8.69 5.56 4.49
C TRP A 76 -9.77 4.67 3.87
N LYS A 77 -10.08 4.94 2.61
CA LYS A 77 -10.90 4.07 1.77
C LYS A 77 -10.03 3.44 0.71
N PHE A 78 -10.14 2.12 0.59
CA PHE A 78 -9.40 1.32 -0.37
C PHE A 78 -10.30 0.98 -1.57
N GLY A 79 -9.73 1.11 -2.76
CA GLY A 79 -10.39 0.82 -4.03
C GLY A 79 -10.00 -0.53 -4.63
N ASN A 80 -10.14 -0.62 -5.95
CA ASN A 80 -9.82 -1.78 -6.75
C ASN A 80 -8.31 -2.11 -6.72
N MET A 81 -7.98 -3.40 -6.82
CA MET A 81 -6.59 -3.88 -6.67
C MET A 81 -6.35 -5.26 -7.27
N PHE A 82 -5.08 -5.65 -7.34
CA PHE A 82 -4.66 -7.03 -7.53
C PHE A 82 -3.66 -7.47 -6.46
N THR A 83 -3.48 -8.79 -6.30
CA THR A 83 -2.47 -9.39 -5.43
C THR A 83 -1.94 -10.68 -6.06
N LEU A 84 -0.63 -10.89 -5.92
CA LEU A 84 0.11 -12.10 -6.27
C LEU A 84 1.06 -12.45 -5.14
N GLY A 85 1.29 -13.73 -4.90
CA GLY A 85 2.10 -14.21 -3.80
C GLY A 85 2.69 -15.58 -4.06
N SER A 86 3.90 -15.81 -3.55
CA SER A 86 4.54 -17.11 -3.55
C SER A 86 4.68 -17.61 -2.12
N ASP A 87 4.22 -18.84 -1.87
CA ASP A 87 4.45 -19.52 -0.59
C ASP A 87 5.79 -20.28 -0.57
N SER A 88 6.45 -20.42 -1.73
CA SER A 88 7.62 -21.28 -1.91
C SER A 88 8.88 -20.55 -2.37
N SER A 89 8.76 -19.26 -2.68
CA SER A 89 9.82 -18.45 -3.29
C SER A 89 9.75 -16.99 -2.86
N VAL A 90 10.79 -16.25 -3.19
CA VAL A 90 10.97 -14.83 -2.88
C VAL A 90 10.91 -14.04 -4.17
N ILE A 91 10.27 -12.87 -4.15
CA ILE A 91 10.32 -11.93 -5.28
C ILE A 91 11.67 -11.23 -5.26
N THR A 92 12.50 -11.47 -6.28
CA THR A 92 13.81 -10.81 -6.42
C THR A 92 13.75 -9.56 -7.28
N LYS A 93 12.80 -9.51 -8.22
CA LYS A 93 12.61 -8.35 -9.08
C LYS A 93 11.15 -8.23 -9.51
N ALA A 94 10.65 -7.00 -9.56
CA ALA A 94 9.41 -6.66 -10.23
C ALA A 94 9.59 -5.42 -11.09
N THR A 95 9.01 -5.40 -12.29
CA THR A 95 8.95 -4.22 -13.16
C THR A 95 7.55 -4.04 -13.70
N TYR A 96 7.09 -2.80 -13.83
CA TYR A 96 5.78 -2.47 -14.36
C TYR A 96 5.76 -1.02 -14.85
N THR A 97 4.82 -0.70 -15.71
CA THR A 97 4.64 0.63 -16.30
C THR A 97 3.24 1.14 -16.03
N LEU A 98 3.11 2.45 -15.87
CA LEU A 98 1.83 3.15 -15.79
C LEU A 98 1.88 4.42 -16.63
N VAL A 99 0.85 4.63 -17.44
CA VAL A 99 0.45 5.98 -17.84
C VAL A 99 -0.60 6.42 -16.83
N PRO A 100 -0.33 7.44 -15.98
CA PRO A 100 -1.26 7.81 -14.93
C PRO A 100 -2.64 8.14 -15.50
N PRO A 101 -3.75 7.73 -14.86
CA PRO A 101 -5.07 8.15 -15.27
C PRO A 101 -5.24 9.67 -15.15
N SER A 102 -6.33 10.20 -15.70
CA SER A 102 -6.78 11.53 -15.29
C SER A 102 -7.01 11.56 -13.78
N ILE A 103 -6.75 12.72 -13.17
CA ILE A 103 -6.99 12.93 -11.74
C ILE A 103 -8.46 12.67 -11.38
N PRO A 104 -8.76 12.36 -10.11
CA PRO A 104 -10.13 12.15 -9.69
C PRO A 104 -11.04 13.36 -9.96
N CYS A 105 -12.28 13.10 -10.38
CA CYS A 105 -13.30 14.13 -10.56
C CYS A 105 -14.32 14.12 -9.41
N GLY A 106 -14.95 15.27 -9.14
CA GLY A 106 -15.99 15.37 -8.12
C GLY A 106 -15.49 15.22 -6.68
N THR A 107 -14.22 15.49 -6.44
CA THR A 107 -13.61 15.55 -5.09
C THR A 107 -14.34 16.55 -4.21
N VAL A 108 -14.62 16.16 -2.97
CA VAL A 108 -15.33 17.00 -2.00
C VAL A 108 -14.36 17.47 -0.93
N ILE A 109 -14.13 18.78 -0.86
CA ILE A 109 -13.29 19.40 0.16
C ILE A 109 -14.17 19.92 1.29
N SER A 110 -14.24 19.18 2.39
CA SER A 110 -14.98 19.57 3.60
C SER A 110 -14.14 20.42 4.56
N ASN A 111 -12.82 20.21 4.58
CA ASN A 111 -11.85 20.96 5.37
C ASN A 111 -10.64 21.32 4.50
N LYS A 112 -10.22 22.59 4.52
CA LYS A 112 -9.05 23.05 3.76
C LYS A 112 -7.71 22.59 4.36
N ASP A 113 -7.68 22.34 5.67
CA ASP A 113 -6.46 21.96 6.42
C ASP A 113 -6.20 20.45 6.41
N GLY A 114 -7.16 19.67 5.93
CA GLY A 114 -7.04 18.22 5.77
C GLY A 114 -7.83 17.81 4.55
N GLN A 115 -7.28 18.04 3.36
CA GLN A 115 -7.94 17.74 2.10
C GLN A 115 -7.87 16.24 1.78
N PRO A 116 -8.80 15.71 0.97
CA PRO A 116 -8.69 14.36 0.46
C PRO A 116 -7.38 14.16 -0.31
N TRP A 117 -6.80 12.98 -0.17
CA TRP A 117 -5.55 12.61 -0.81
C TRP A 117 -5.74 11.27 -1.50
N MET A 118 -5.38 11.20 -2.78
CA MET A 118 -5.41 9.97 -3.57
C MET A 118 -4.02 9.43 -3.77
N SER A 119 -3.84 8.14 -3.47
CA SER A 119 -2.63 7.38 -3.72
C SER A 119 -2.96 6.18 -4.61
N ILE A 120 -2.16 5.93 -5.65
CA ILE A 120 -2.18 4.67 -6.40
C ILE A 120 -0.78 4.08 -6.44
N TRP A 121 -0.66 2.77 -6.25
CA TRP A 121 0.65 2.13 -6.17
C TRP A 121 0.61 0.64 -6.48
N VAL A 122 1.78 0.10 -6.80
CA VAL A 122 2.13 -1.33 -6.74
C VAL A 122 3.35 -1.43 -5.85
N GLY A 123 3.36 -2.42 -4.96
CA GLY A 123 4.45 -2.61 -4.02
C GLY A 123 4.71 -4.08 -3.74
N ILE A 124 5.86 -4.35 -3.16
CA ILE A 124 6.22 -5.68 -2.65
C ILE A 124 6.30 -5.67 -1.14
N SER A 125 5.89 -6.78 -0.52
CA SER A 125 6.00 -6.98 0.91
C SER A 125 6.13 -8.46 1.24
N GLN A 126 6.50 -8.75 2.47
CA GLN A 126 6.49 -10.09 3.03
C GLN A 126 5.07 -10.56 3.39
N SER A 127 4.12 -9.65 3.55
CA SER A 127 2.72 -9.97 3.87
C SER A 127 1.78 -8.90 3.32
N VAL A 128 0.56 -9.31 3.01
CA VAL A 128 -0.55 -8.41 2.65
C VAL A 128 -1.44 -8.05 3.84
N SER A 129 -1.20 -8.64 5.02
CA SER A 129 -2.08 -8.50 6.19
C SER A 129 -1.37 -8.20 7.51
N ASP A 130 -0.04 -8.37 7.56
CA ASP A 130 0.75 -8.08 8.76
C ASP A 130 1.18 -6.61 8.76
N GLN A 131 0.69 -5.85 9.73
CA GLN A 131 1.01 -4.43 9.90
C GLN A 131 2.47 -4.19 10.32
N GLY A 132 3.20 -5.23 10.73
CA GLY A 132 4.63 -5.16 11.03
C GLY A 132 5.55 -5.44 9.84
N SER A 133 5.00 -5.82 8.69
CA SER A 133 5.78 -6.00 7.46
C SER A 133 5.96 -4.65 6.75
N ASN A 134 7.17 -4.35 6.28
CA ASN A 134 7.34 -3.15 5.47
C ASN A 134 6.70 -3.39 4.10
N LEU A 135 6.09 -2.33 3.58
CA LEU A 135 5.68 -2.26 2.18
C LEU A 135 6.72 -1.40 1.47
N PHE A 136 7.18 -1.86 0.31
CA PHE A 136 8.07 -1.10 -0.58
C PHE A 136 7.27 -0.76 -1.84
N GLN A 137 6.81 0.48 -1.92
CA GLN A 137 5.81 0.93 -2.87
C GLN A 137 6.12 2.35 -3.34
N PRO A 138 6.59 2.51 -4.58
CA PRO A 138 6.55 3.80 -5.22
C PRO A 138 5.10 4.29 -5.29
N LEU A 139 4.87 5.51 -4.81
CA LEU A 139 3.55 6.11 -4.71
C LEU A 139 3.34 7.10 -5.83
N LEU A 140 2.21 7.00 -6.54
CA LEU A 140 1.66 8.15 -7.26
C LEU A 140 0.61 8.81 -6.41
N ASN A 141 0.74 10.12 -6.23
CA ASN A 141 -0.11 10.90 -5.35
C ASN A 141 -0.70 12.13 -6.02
N TRP A 142 -1.91 12.46 -5.61
CA TRP A 142 -2.62 13.66 -6.02
C TRP A 142 -3.52 14.17 -4.89
N ALA A 143 -3.59 15.48 -4.75
CA ALA A 143 -4.56 16.17 -3.92
C ALA A 143 -5.16 17.37 -4.67
N PRO A 144 -6.35 17.85 -4.28
CA PRO A 144 -6.96 19.05 -4.88
C PRO A 144 -6.08 20.30 -4.77
N ASP A 145 -5.25 20.36 -3.72
CA ASP A 145 -4.15 21.32 -3.56
C ASP A 145 -2.82 20.56 -3.46
N ASN A 146 -2.20 20.32 -4.61
CA ASN A 146 -0.94 19.57 -4.69
C ASN A 146 0.20 20.30 -3.97
N SER A 147 0.21 21.63 -4.00
CA SER A 147 1.26 22.41 -3.33
C SER A 147 1.20 22.25 -1.81
N ALA A 148 -0.01 22.29 -1.21
CA ALA A 148 -0.19 22.04 0.22
C ALA A 148 0.18 20.59 0.60
N ALA A 149 0.00 19.67 -0.35
CA ALA A 149 0.37 18.27 -0.26
C ALA A 149 1.88 17.98 -0.45
N GLY A 150 2.70 18.97 -0.79
CA GLY A 150 4.12 18.77 -1.09
C GLY A 150 4.40 18.13 -2.46
N CYS A 151 3.39 18.05 -3.32
CA CYS A 151 3.53 17.65 -4.72
C CYS A 151 3.81 18.90 -5.58
N PRO A 152 4.96 18.97 -6.30
CA PRO A 152 5.28 20.14 -7.13
C PRO A 152 4.49 20.23 -8.44
N ALA A 153 3.59 19.28 -8.73
CA ALA A 153 2.79 19.29 -9.95
C ALA A 153 1.63 20.31 -9.87
N SER A 154 1.04 20.64 -11.02
CA SER A 154 -0.24 21.37 -11.03
C SER A 154 -1.36 20.54 -10.38
N ASN A 155 -2.44 21.16 -9.91
CA ASN A 155 -3.57 20.44 -9.30
C ASN A 155 -4.33 19.51 -10.28
N THR A 156 -3.91 19.44 -11.54
CA THR A 156 -4.46 18.54 -12.57
C THR A 156 -3.52 17.40 -12.94
N GLU A 157 -2.40 17.27 -12.24
CA GLU A 157 -1.34 16.31 -12.53
C GLU A 157 -0.91 15.53 -11.29
N TRP A 158 -0.37 14.34 -11.51
CA TRP A 158 0.12 13.46 -10.46
C TRP A 158 1.57 13.78 -10.08
N CYS A 159 1.96 13.41 -8.86
CA CYS A 159 3.35 13.29 -8.47
C CYS A 159 3.74 11.84 -8.20
N VAL A 160 5.03 11.52 -8.31
CA VAL A 160 5.57 10.21 -7.97
C VAL A 160 6.77 10.31 -7.04
N ALA A 161 6.94 9.32 -6.16
CA ALA A 161 8.16 9.12 -5.37
C ALA A 161 8.37 7.64 -5.05
N ALA A 162 9.63 7.20 -5.00
CA ALA A 162 9.99 5.95 -4.33
C ALA A 162 9.66 6.08 -2.82
N SER A 163 9.07 5.03 -2.24
CA SER A 163 8.55 5.11 -0.88
C SER A 163 8.47 3.76 -0.16
N THR A 164 8.65 3.77 1.15
CA THR A 164 8.54 2.58 1.99
C THR A 164 7.64 2.90 3.17
N PHE A 165 6.60 2.09 3.39
CA PHE A 165 5.78 2.17 4.59
C PHE A 165 6.29 1.17 5.64
N THR A 166 6.61 1.65 6.83
CA THR A 166 7.20 0.86 7.92
C THR A 166 6.20 0.53 9.04
N GLY A 167 4.94 0.28 8.66
CA GLY A 167 3.84 -0.04 9.59
C GLY A 167 3.25 1.16 10.34
N SER A 168 4.00 2.27 10.43
CA SER A 168 3.55 3.51 11.08
C SER A 168 4.02 4.78 10.39
N THR A 169 5.10 4.71 9.62
CA THR A 169 5.72 5.87 8.98
C THR A 169 5.88 5.63 7.49
N GLN A 170 5.62 6.66 6.70
CA GLN A 170 5.96 6.69 5.29
C GLN A 170 7.33 7.35 5.13
N VAL A 171 8.32 6.61 4.63
CA VAL A 171 9.64 7.13 4.27
C VAL A 171 9.68 7.27 2.76
N ALA A 172 9.69 8.51 2.26
CA ALA A 172 9.59 8.80 0.83
C ALA A 172 10.73 9.71 0.37
N GLN A 173 11.13 9.54 -0.89
CA GLN A 173 11.87 10.58 -1.61
C GLN A 173 11.01 11.81 -1.87
N PRO A 174 11.61 12.97 -2.20
CA PRO A 174 10.85 14.12 -2.66
C PRO A 174 9.98 13.76 -3.88
N TYR A 175 8.74 14.26 -3.88
CA TYR A 175 7.83 14.08 -5.00
C TYR A 175 8.33 14.77 -6.26
N ILE A 176 8.19 14.08 -7.39
CA ILE A 176 8.46 14.61 -8.72
C ILE A 176 7.16 14.70 -9.49
N ALA A 177 6.91 15.84 -10.12
CA ALA A 177 5.75 16.05 -10.98
C ALA A 177 5.82 15.13 -12.20
N ILE A 178 4.72 14.46 -12.51
CA ILE A 178 4.59 13.61 -13.70
C ILE A 178 3.95 14.44 -14.81
N PRO A 179 4.64 14.71 -15.92
CA PRO A 179 4.02 15.40 -17.04
C PRO A 179 2.86 14.57 -17.60
N SER A 180 1.76 15.24 -17.95
CA SER A 180 0.57 14.58 -18.48
C SER A 180 0.89 13.58 -19.61
N LYS A 181 0.27 12.39 -19.56
CA LYS A 181 0.41 11.30 -20.55
C LYS A 181 1.84 10.74 -20.69
N SER A 182 2.70 10.95 -19.71
CA SER A 182 4.02 10.32 -19.68
C SER A 182 3.94 8.87 -19.24
N ASP A 183 4.83 8.05 -19.80
CA ASP A 183 5.09 6.71 -19.27
C ASP A 183 5.90 6.84 -17.98
N VAL A 184 5.45 6.12 -16.95
CA VAL A 184 6.16 5.99 -15.68
C VAL A 184 6.53 4.52 -15.49
N ASP A 185 7.81 4.24 -15.49
CA ASP A 185 8.35 2.90 -15.31
C ASP A 185 8.84 2.71 -13.88
N PHE A 186 8.63 1.51 -13.36
CA PHE A 186 8.99 1.13 -12.01
C PHE A 186 9.85 -0.13 -12.01
N GLU A 187 10.84 -0.15 -11.13
CA GLU A 187 11.65 -1.33 -10.84
C GLU A 187 11.81 -1.49 -9.33
N LEU A 188 11.47 -2.67 -8.82
CA LEU A 188 11.71 -3.09 -7.45
C LEU A 188 12.69 -4.27 -7.49
N VAL A 189 13.83 -4.17 -6.81
CA VAL A 189 14.85 -5.22 -6.73
C VAL A 189 15.13 -5.56 -5.29
N TYR A 190 14.92 -6.81 -4.91
CA TYR A 190 15.31 -7.32 -3.60
C TYR A 190 16.70 -7.96 -3.65
N ASP A 191 17.58 -7.53 -2.76
CA ASP A 191 18.89 -8.09 -2.50
C ASP A 191 18.99 -8.39 -1.00
N ALA A 192 19.28 -9.64 -0.64
CA ALA A 192 19.33 -10.07 0.76
C ALA A 192 20.34 -9.30 1.62
N SER A 193 21.36 -8.69 1.01
CA SER A 193 22.38 -7.89 1.70
C SER A 193 22.05 -6.40 1.77
N LYS A 194 21.10 -5.90 0.96
CA LYS A 194 20.81 -4.45 0.83
C LYS A 194 19.35 -4.08 1.11
N GLY A 195 18.44 -5.05 1.11
CA GLY A 195 17.00 -4.83 1.15
C GLY A 195 16.40 -4.61 -0.23
N VAL A 196 15.33 -3.82 -0.31
CA VAL A 196 14.62 -3.53 -1.56
C VAL A 196 15.05 -2.18 -2.10
N THR A 197 15.57 -2.18 -3.32
CA THR A 197 15.82 -0.96 -4.10
C THR A 197 14.64 -0.69 -5.01
N GLN A 198 14.11 0.52 -4.93
CA GLN A 198 13.02 1.03 -5.73
C GLN A 198 13.56 2.09 -6.68
N LYS A 199 13.18 2.04 -7.94
CA LYS A 199 13.54 3.04 -8.94
C LYS A 199 12.32 3.42 -9.77
N VAL A 200 12.25 4.69 -10.12
CA VAL A 200 11.18 5.27 -10.92
C VAL A 200 11.79 6.06 -12.06
N TRP A 201 11.27 5.85 -13.26
CA TRP A 201 11.62 6.63 -14.45
C TRP A 201 10.38 7.30 -15.03
N ILE A 202 10.57 8.49 -15.59
CA ILE A 202 9.56 9.18 -16.39
C ILE A 202 10.16 9.39 -17.77
N ASN A 203 9.50 8.87 -18.81
CA ASN A 203 9.98 8.95 -20.20
C ASN A 203 11.46 8.50 -20.35
N GLY A 204 11.84 7.44 -19.63
CA GLY A 204 13.20 6.87 -19.64
C GLY A 204 14.25 7.58 -18.78
N ALA A 205 13.93 8.73 -18.15
CA ALA A 205 14.83 9.40 -17.22
C ALA A 205 14.55 8.97 -15.77
N MET A 206 15.58 8.54 -15.03
CA MET A 206 15.42 8.14 -13.63
C MET A 206 15.17 9.38 -12.76
N VAL A 207 14.04 9.40 -12.05
CA VAL A 207 13.61 10.58 -11.27
C VAL A 207 13.56 10.32 -9.77
N SER A 208 13.46 9.06 -9.34
CA SER A 208 13.41 8.70 -7.93
C SER A 208 14.07 7.35 -7.70
N GLN A 209 14.84 7.24 -6.62
CA GLN A 209 15.45 5.99 -6.18
C GLN A 209 15.54 5.97 -4.65
N GLN A 210 15.21 4.82 -4.05
CA GLN A 210 15.36 4.59 -2.62
C GLN A 210 15.74 3.13 -2.37
N THR A 211 16.50 2.86 -1.32
CA THR A 211 16.81 1.50 -0.87
C THR A 211 16.55 1.42 0.63
N ASP A 212 15.71 0.47 1.04
CA ASP A 212 15.39 0.23 2.44
C ASP A 212 15.44 -1.26 2.77
N VAL A 213 15.73 -1.57 4.02
CA VAL A 213 15.69 -2.94 4.56
C VAL A 213 14.37 -3.14 5.29
N ASP A 214 13.77 -4.32 5.17
CA ASP A 214 12.59 -4.66 5.96
C ASP A 214 12.96 -4.62 7.46
N GLY A 215 12.12 -3.99 8.29
CA GLY A 215 12.37 -3.84 9.72
C GLY A 215 12.52 -5.18 10.45
N ASN A 216 11.95 -6.26 9.89
CA ASN A 216 12.07 -7.62 10.41
C ASN A 216 13.08 -8.49 9.63
N GLY A 217 13.74 -7.93 8.61
CA GLY A 217 14.77 -8.57 7.79
C GLY A 217 14.27 -9.67 6.85
N LYS A 218 12.95 -9.83 6.68
CA LYS A 218 12.39 -10.89 5.84
C LYS A 218 12.25 -10.46 4.40
N ALA A 219 12.31 -11.46 3.52
CA ALA A 219 12.25 -11.27 2.09
C ALA A 219 10.79 -11.08 1.61
N PRO A 220 10.55 -10.26 0.57
CA PRO A 220 9.23 -10.06 0.03
C PRO A 220 8.76 -11.29 -0.75
N THR A 221 7.53 -11.73 -0.48
CA THR A 221 6.89 -12.88 -1.13
C THR A 221 5.59 -12.50 -1.85
N TYR A 222 5.10 -11.28 -1.63
CA TYR A 222 3.89 -10.74 -2.24
C TYR A 222 4.18 -9.49 -3.06
N ILE A 223 3.43 -9.33 -4.15
CA ILE A 223 3.31 -8.10 -4.92
C ILE A 223 1.82 -7.78 -5.08
N TYR A 224 1.45 -6.54 -4.79
CA TYR A 224 0.06 -6.13 -4.82
C TYR A 224 -0.07 -4.63 -5.10
N SER A 225 -1.26 -4.24 -5.55
CA SER A 225 -1.60 -2.86 -5.81
C SER A 225 -2.62 -2.33 -4.81
N SER A 226 -2.81 -1.02 -4.78
CA SER A 226 -3.95 -0.42 -4.11
C SER A 226 -4.24 0.96 -4.69
N ASN A 227 -5.51 1.35 -4.58
CA ASN A 227 -5.98 2.72 -4.71
C ASN A 227 -6.46 3.16 -3.33
N GLU A 228 -5.97 4.29 -2.83
CA GLU A 228 -6.23 4.73 -1.47
C GLU A 228 -6.68 6.17 -1.46
N CYS A 229 -7.85 6.40 -0.86
CA CYS A 229 -8.37 7.73 -0.65
C CYS A 229 -8.40 8.07 0.84
N TYR A 230 -7.59 9.04 1.23
CA TYR A 230 -7.71 9.67 2.54
C TYR A 230 -9.04 10.44 2.63
N GLN A 231 -9.74 10.26 3.75
CA GLN A 231 -11.09 10.73 4.05
C GLN A 231 -12.22 10.14 3.19
N GLY A 232 -11.91 9.28 2.21
CA GLY A 232 -12.92 8.68 1.35
C GLY A 232 -13.73 9.68 0.52
N ALA A 233 -13.17 10.86 0.26
CA ALA A 233 -13.85 11.98 -0.41
C ALA A 233 -13.15 12.42 -1.71
N CYS A 234 -12.33 11.56 -2.29
CA CYS A 234 -11.55 11.82 -3.50
C CYS A 234 -12.41 11.83 -4.78
N GLY A 235 -13.69 11.51 -4.69
CA GLY A 235 -14.57 11.42 -5.85
C GLY A 235 -14.25 10.20 -6.71
N THR A 236 -14.30 10.35 -8.02
CA THR A 236 -14.20 9.23 -8.95
C THR A 236 -12.83 9.16 -9.59
N LEU A 237 -12.12 8.06 -9.36
CA LEU A 237 -10.85 7.75 -10.01
C LEU A 237 -11.14 6.96 -11.31
N PRO A 238 -10.78 7.48 -12.49
CA PRO A 238 -10.98 6.77 -13.75
C PRO A 238 -10.26 5.42 -13.80
N ALA A 239 -10.81 4.49 -14.58
CA ALA A 239 -10.16 3.20 -14.84
C ALA A 239 -8.79 3.41 -15.50
N TYR A 240 -7.83 2.53 -15.18
CA TYR A 240 -6.46 2.61 -15.69
C TYR A 240 -5.83 1.22 -15.80
N SER A 241 -4.57 1.13 -16.20
CA SER A 241 -3.87 -0.15 -16.34
C SER A 241 -2.43 -0.08 -15.87
N TRP A 242 -2.02 -1.10 -15.14
CA TRP A 242 -0.63 -1.45 -14.94
C TRP A 242 -0.21 -2.34 -16.11
N SER A 243 0.78 -1.90 -16.88
CA SER A 243 1.23 -2.57 -18.10
C SER A 243 2.59 -3.22 -17.92
N ASN A 244 2.87 -4.24 -18.72
CA ASN A 244 4.17 -4.92 -18.80
C ASN A 244 4.69 -5.43 -17.43
N LEU A 245 3.79 -5.86 -16.54
CA LEU A 245 4.18 -6.34 -15.23
C LEU A 245 4.97 -7.64 -15.38
N THR A 246 6.19 -7.63 -14.89
CA THR A 246 7.08 -8.79 -14.84
C THR A 246 7.54 -9.02 -13.41
N VAL A 247 7.48 -10.26 -12.94
CA VAL A 247 7.93 -10.67 -11.61
C VAL A 247 8.93 -11.81 -11.76
N VAL A 248 10.10 -11.67 -11.14
CA VAL A 248 11.16 -12.68 -11.12
C VAL A 248 11.30 -13.21 -9.70
N LEU A 249 11.18 -14.53 -9.56
CA LEU A 249 11.30 -15.23 -8.29
C LEU A 249 12.72 -15.74 -8.06
N ALA A 250 13.11 -15.98 -6.80
CA ALA A 250 14.42 -16.54 -6.45
C ALA A 250 14.56 -18.02 -6.86
N LYS A 251 13.47 -18.77 -6.78
CA LYS A 251 13.30 -20.14 -7.26
C LYS A 251 12.02 -20.23 -8.08
N ALA A 252 11.97 -21.18 -9.02
CA ALA A 252 10.75 -21.43 -9.78
C ALA A 252 9.61 -21.86 -8.86
N ASP A 253 8.46 -21.20 -9.00
CA ASP A 253 7.19 -21.56 -8.37
C ASP A 253 6.12 -21.60 -9.46
N LYS A 254 5.68 -22.81 -9.81
CA LYS A 254 4.69 -23.04 -10.88
C LYS A 254 3.28 -22.59 -10.50
N THR A 255 3.02 -22.38 -9.21
CA THR A 255 1.71 -22.01 -8.68
C THR A 255 1.54 -20.51 -8.45
N PHE A 256 2.61 -19.71 -8.58
CA PHE A 256 2.56 -18.27 -8.38
C PHE A 256 1.52 -17.56 -9.25
N GLY A 257 1.39 -17.94 -10.53
CA GLY A 257 0.37 -17.37 -11.41
C GLY A 257 -1.07 -17.69 -10.98
N ASP A 258 -1.29 -18.86 -10.37
CA ASP A 258 -2.60 -19.28 -9.87
C ASP A 258 -3.03 -18.49 -8.62
N SER A 259 -2.08 -17.82 -7.96
CA SER A 259 -2.34 -16.99 -6.80
C SER A 259 -2.93 -15.61 -7.16
N LEU A 260 -3.11 -15.29 -8.45
CA LEU A 260 -3.59 -13.98 -8.88
C LEU A 260 -5.00 -13.73 -8.34
N GLN A 261 -5.12 -12.77 -7.44
CA GLN A 261 -6.40 -12.26 -6.95
C GLN A 261 -6.67 -10.89 -7.55
N LEU A 262 -7.90 -10.69 -8.01
CA LEU A 262 -8.35 -9.45 -8.63
C LEU A 262 -9.60 -8.95 -7.90
N THR A 263 -9.56 -7.70 -7.44
CA THR A 263 -10.70 -7.01 -6.82
C THR A 263 -11.05 -5.81 -7.69
N GLY A 264 -12.16 -5.87 -8.41
CA GLY A 264 -12.54 -4.84 -9.39
C GLY A 264 -11.46 -4.58 -10.43
N ALA A 265 -10.79 -5.65 -10.87
CA ALA A 265 -9.72 -5.60 -11.86
C ALA A 265 -9.85 -6.77 -12.84
N THR A 266 -9.22 -6.64 -14.02
CA THR A 266 -9.11 -7.72 -15.02
C THR A 266 -7.66 -7.87 -15.47
N SER A 267 -7.30 -9.04 -15.98
CA SER A 267 -5.93 -9.36 -16.41
C SER A 267 -5.92 -9.90 -17.84
N SER A 268 -4.86 -9.61 -18.60
CA SER A 268 -4.60 -10.25 -19.90
C SER A 268 -4.16 -11.71 -19.79
N GLY A 269 -4.00 -12.21 -18.56
CA GLY A 269 -3.53 -13.56 -18.25
C GLY A 269 -2.05 -13.57 -17.94
N ILE A 270 -1.69 -14.05 -16.75
CA ILE A 270 -0.30 -14.19 -16.31
C ILE A 270 0.32 -15.45 -16.91
N LYS A 271 1.55 -15.36 -17.39
CA LYS A 271 2.25 -16.44 -18.11
C LYS A 271 3.69 -16.56 -17.63
N THR A 272 4.26 -17.74 -17.80
CA THR A 272 5.68 -18.02 -17.58
C THR A 272 6.23 -18.85 -18.75
N THR A 273 7.50 -18.66 -19.08
CA THR A 273 8.20 -19.42 -20.14
C THR A 273 9.40 -20.20 -19.61
N ASP A 274 9.69 -20.10 -18.32
CA ASP A 274 10.88 -20.64 -17.65
C ASP A 274 10.50 -21.43 -16.38
N ASP A 275 9.44 -22.24 -16.51
CA ASP A 275 8.96 -23.15 -15.47
C ASP A 275 8.51 -22.47 -14.17
N GLY A 276 8.08 -21.20 -14.23
CA GLY A 276 7.58 -20.44 -13.07
C GLY A 276 8.65 -19.63 -12.35
N LYS A 277 9.80 -19.37 -13.00
CA LYS A 277 10.86 -18.51 -12.46
C LYS A 277 10.60 -17.03 -12.75
N THR A 278 10.07 -16.73 -13.93
CA THR A 278 9.67 -15.40 -14.39
C THR A 278 8.22 -15.44 -14.83
N TRP A 279 7.44 -14.50 -14.33
CA TRP A 279 6.01 -14.35 -14.63
C TRP A 279 5.77 -13.00 -15.28
N HIS A 280 4.97 -12.99 -16.34
CA HIS A 280 4.66 -11.81 -17.13
C HIS A 280 3.16 -11.67 -17.35
N VAL A 281 2.66 -10.44 -17.30
CA VAL A 281 1.32 -10.06 -17.71
C VAL A 281 1.37 -8.74 -18.48
N ASP A 282 0.79 -8.75 -19.68
CA ASP A 282 0.81 -7.56 -20.55
C ASP A 282 0.05 -6.39 -19.91
N ALA A 283 -1.10 -6.67 -19.27
CA ALA A 283 -1.89 -5.66 -18.59
C ALA A 283 -2.75 -6.22 -17.45
N ILE A 284 -2.75 -5.51 -16.32
CA ILE A 284 -3.78 -5.60 -15.29
C ILE A 284 -4.58 -4.29 -15.34
N LYS A 285 -5.85 -4.38 -15.74
CA LYS A 285 -6.76 -3.24 -15.83
C LYS A 285 -7.48 -3.07 -14.50
N ILE A 286 -7.36 -1.91 -13.90
CA ILE A 286 -8.05 -1.52 -12.68
C ILE A 286 -9.32 -0.79 -13.09
N ASN A 287 -10.49 -1.26 -12.63
CA ASN A 287 -11.75 -0.59 -12.92
C ASN A 287 -11.81 0.77 -12.21
N GLN A 288 -12.74 1.60 -12.65
CA GLN A 288 -13.06 2.88 -12.02
C GLN A 288 -13.42 2.67 -10.54
N ASP A 289 -12.95 3.57 -9.68
CA ASP A 289 -13.29 3.61 -8.25
C ASP A 289 -14.16 4.84 -7.92
N PHE A 290 -14.98 4.69 -6.88
CA PHE A 290 -15.86 5.75 -6.37
C PHE A 290 -15.58 5.98 -4.88
N PHE A 291 -15.01 7.14 -4.56
CA PHE A 291 -14.67 7.58 -3.21
C PHE A 291 -15.55 8.75 -2.78
N TYR A 292 -16.81 8.43 -2.48
CA TYR A 292 -17.76 9.38 -1.89
C TYR A 292 -18.18 8.92 -0.50
N THR A 293 -18.20 9.85 0.44
CA THR A 293 -18.57 9.58 1.84
C THR A 293 -20.04 9.19 2.01
N ASP A 294 -20.89 9.54 1.04
CA ASP A 294 -22.31 9.14 0.95
C ASP A 294 -22.51 7.77 0.29
N GLY A 295 -21.44 7.10 -0.17
CA GLY A 295 -21.48 5.81 -0.87
C GLY A 295 -22.07 5.87 -2.28
N SER A 296 -22.26 7.07 -2.85
CA SER A 296 -22.76 7.23 -4.22
C SER A 296 -21.70 6.89 -5.27
N ASN A 297 -22.15 6.55 -6.48
CA ASN A 297 -21.28 6.40 -7.66
C ASN A 297 -21.62 7.49 -8.67
N LYS A 298 -20.75 8.51 -8.81
CA LYS A 298 -20.95 9.64 -9.73
C LYS A 298 -19.92 9.57 -10.84
N GLN A 299 -20.34 9.75 -12.09
CA GLN A 299 -19.43 9.66 -13.23
C GLN A 299 -18.65 10.97 -13.44
N CYS A 300 -17.44 10.80 -13.98
CA CYS A 300 -16.75 11.82 -14.75
C CYS A 300 -17.26 11.72 -16.20
#